data_AF-A0A1Z5J7P0-F1
#
_entry.id   AF-A0A1Z5J7P0-F1
#
_cell.length_a   1.000
_cell.length_b   1.000
_cell.length_c   1.000
_cell.angle_alpha   90.00
_cell.angle_beta   90.00
_cell.angle_gamma   90.00
#
_symmetry.space_group_name_H-M   'P 1'
#
loop_
_entity.id
_entity.type
_entity.pdbx_description
1 polymer ?
#
loop_
_entity_poly.entity_id
_entity_poly.type
_entity_poly.pdbx_seq_one_letter_code
_entity_poly.pdbx_strand_id
1 'polypeptide(L)'
;MIRSCRIVQPIRYPRQRPIFQRRYHNLNDERVVVALSGGVDSSVALGLLLAKQRDSISAIYMSNWNLYDDDTVQCTTEVDWKDAQAVARHFQCPIQRVALEAEYWTCVFEPFLDGLSAQQMGNPDIACNTHIKFGALLEIVKKRYGQDTVLATGHYARLWNPSREAAPPFLQSVLDNDSTGLLHWVKESSLESNASILLAAADSSKDQSYFLSGCSGQALRDACFPLGDLYKKSNHSQGAPTVRQLAMEWKVPVANKKDSTGICFVGRRRSFRQFLLQNHYLPRAHAPVDFIDVDTQNVVGTTAPKNAHPVLFTPGQGAKISGRPTKYFVVGILEPTKDFHHNHHHRVGVCAGTHHPALYADTLFLHNVHWITGCPPPRGFNGPSLRLKCRIRHLQPLQDCTLAYDDAVDWCV
;
A
#
# COMPACT_ATOMS: atom_id res chain seq x y z
N MET A 1 -10.94 13.24 -51.71
CA MET A 1 -11.05 13.94 -50.41
C MET A 1 -10.04 13.37 -49.45
N ILE A 2 -8.88 14.02 -49.33
CA ILE A 2 -7.85 13.68 -48.34
C ILE A 2 -8.37 14.19 -46.99
N ARG A 3 -8.74 13.28 -46.08
CA ARG A 3 -9.15 13.65 -44.72
C ARG A 3 -7.94 14.24 -44.01
N SER A 4 -8.06 15.50 -43.57
CA SER A 4 -7.01 16.19 -42.85
C SER A 4 -6.62 15.45 -41.58
N CYS A 5 -5.33 15.16 -41.44
CA CYS A 5 -4.72 14.80 -40.17
C CYS A 5 -4.96 15.96 -39.21
N ARG A 6 -5.80 15.77 -38.19
CA ARG A 6 -5.88 16.71 -37.07
C ARG A 6 -4.52 16.69 -36.38
N ILE A 7 -3.73 17.74 -36.59
CA ILE A 7 -2.57 18.05 -35.78
C ILE A 7 -3.08 18.28 -34.36
N VAL A 8 -2.94 17.25 -33.51
CA VAL A 8 -3.20 17.37 -32.08
C VAL A 8 -2.18 18.37 -31.54
N GLN A 9 -2.65 19.48 -30.98
CA GLN A 9 -1.75 20.47 -30.39
C GLN A 9 -0.84 19.79 -29.36
N PRO A 10 0.49 20.06 -29.38
CA PRO A 10 1.38 19.49 -28.39
C PRO A 10 0.89 19.89 -26.99
N ILE A 11 0.84 18.92 -26.07
CA ILE A 11 0.60 19.20 -24.66
C ILE A 11 1.65 20.22 -24.23
N ARG A 12 1.21 21.44 -23.94
CA ARG A 12 2.07 22.45 -23.34
C ARG A 12 2.29 22.04 -21.89
N TYR A 13 3.36 21.29 -21.65
CA TYR A 13 3.87 21.13 -20.30
C TYR A 13 4.18 22.54 -19.76
N PRO A 14 3.66 22.93 -18.59
CA PRO A 14 3.95 24.23 -18.01
C PRO A 14 5.47 24.39 -17.91
N ARG A 15 5.95 25.61 -18.19
CA ARG A 15 7.39 25.98 -18.17
C ARG A 15 8.09 25.28 -17.01
N GLN A 16 9.16 24.56 -17.33
CA GLN A 16 9.99 23.77 -16.42
C GLN A 16 10.18 24.49 -15.07
N ARG A 17 9.41 24.13 -14.05
CA ARG A 17 9.57 24.72 -12.71
C ARG A 17 10.76 24.04 -12.00
N PRO A 18 11.61 24.79 -11.27
CA PRO A 18 12.80 24.25 -10.60
C PRO A 18 12.53 23.09 -9.64
N ILE A 19 11.32 23.02 -9.06
CA ILE A 19 10.95 21.96 -8.11
C ILE A 19 10.98 20.57 -8.74
N PHE A 20 10.80 20.48 -10.06
CA PHE A 20 10.82 19.22 -10.78
C PHE A 20 12.24 18.75 -11.12
N GLN A 21 13.27 19.58 -10.99
CA GLN A 21 14.63 19.25 -11.45
C GLN A 21 15.42 18.38 -10.45
N ARG A 22 15.18 18.50 -9.15
CA ARG A 22 16.22 18.15 -8.15
C ARG A 22 16.50 16.66 -7.86
N ARG A 23 15.63 15.71 -8.23
CA ARG A 23 15.78 14.31 -7.75
C ARG A 23 15.75 13.20 -8.81
N TYR A 24 15.52 13.57 -10.07
CA TYR A 24 15.50 12.58 -11.17
C TYR A 24 16.31 13.07 -12.37
N HIS A 25 17.35 13.89 -12.14
CA HIS A 25 18.27 14.32 -13.19
C HIS A 25 19.04 13.15 -13.83
N ASN A 26 19.17 12.03 -13.11
CA ASN A 26 19.90 10.85 -13.57
C ASN A 26 19.04 9.89 -14.42
N LEU A 27 17.74 10.18 -14.62
CA LEU A 27 16.90 9.33 -15.50
C LEU A 27 17.12 9.62 -16.99
N ASN A 28 17.90 10.64 -17.36
CA ASN A 28 18.02 11.13 -18.75
C ASN A 28 18.52 10.09 -19.77
N ASP A 29 19.12 8.98 -19.33
CA ASP A 29 19.53 7.87 -20.19
C ASP A 29 18.80 6.55 -19.85
N GLU A 30 17.98 6.53 -18.80
CA GLU A 30 17.31 5.33 -18.32
C GLU A 30 15.97 5.12 -19.03
N ARG A 31 15.66 3.85 -19.28
CA ARG A 31 14.33 3.46 -19.76
C ARG A 31 13.37 3.42 -18.58
N VAL A 32 12.24 4.11 -18.70
CA VAL A 32 11.23 4.17 -17.63
C VAL A 32 9.91 3.57 -18.09
N VAL A 33 9.39 2.63 -17.30
CA VAL A 33 8.06 2.05 -17.50
C VAL A 33 7.15 2.52 -16.36
N VAL A 34 6.05 3.19 -16.70
CA VAL A 34 5.10 3.70 -15.71
C VAL A 34 3.96 2.70 -15.52
N ALA A 35 3.79 2.18 -14.30
CA ALA A 35 2.61 1.40 -13.92
C ALA A 35 1.38 2.32 -13.86
N LEU A 36 0.58 2.30 -14.93
CA LEU A 36 -0.57 3.17 -15.12
C LEU A 36 -1.86 2.44 -14.75
N SER A 37 -2.50 2.82 -13.64
CA SER A 37 -3.71 2.15 -13.13
C SER A 37 -5.03 2.71 -13.65
N GLY A 38 -4.99 3.77 -14.48
CA GLY A 38 -6.20 4.54 -14.83
C GLY A 38 -6.68 5.47 -13.70
N GLY A 39 -5.89 5.64 -12.65
CA GLY A 39 -6.10 6.63 -11.60
C GLY A 39 -5.41 7.97 -11.88
N VAL A 40 -5.80 9.01 -11.14
CA VAL A 40 -5.22 10.36 -11.27
C VAL A 40 -3.73 10.36 -10.95
N ASP A 41 -3.33 9.62 -9.93
CA ASP A 41 -1.95 9.64 -9.39
C ASP A 41 -0.96 9.08 -10.41
N SER A 42 -1.20 7.88 -10.93
CA SER A 42 -0.37 7.30 -11.98
C SER A 42 -0.37 8.14 -13.26
N SER A 43 -1.47 8.83 -13.56
CA SER A 43 -1.58 9.71 -14.74
C SER A 43 -0.69 10.95 -14.61
N VAL A 44 -0.68 11.58 -13.43
CA VAL A 44 0.20 12.73 -13.16
C VAL A 44 1.65 12.29 -13.07
N ALA A 45 1.93 11.12 -12.47
CA ALA A 45 3.27 10.54 -12.47
C ALA A 45 3.81 10.35 -13.90
N LEU A 46 3.00 9.81 -14.82
CA LEU A 46 3.33 9.69 -16.24
C LEU A 46 3.62 11.07 -16.87
N GLY A 47 2.72 12.04 -16.68
CA GLY A 47 2.89 13.39 -17.22
C GLY A 47 4.15 14.11 -16.70
N LEU A 48 4.49 13.93 -15.42
CA LEU A 48 5.71 14.49 -14.82
C LEU A 48 6.98 13.92 -15.44
N LEU A 49 6.99 12.61 -15.73
CA LEU A 49 8.15 11.95 -16.33
C LEU A 49 8.28 12.33 -17.82
N LEU A 50 7.17 12.36 -18.57
CA LEU A 50 7.16 12.78 -19.98
C LEU A 50 7.58 14.24 -20.18
N ALA A 51 7.34 15.11 -19.20
CA ALA A 51 7.81 16.49 -19.22
C ALA A 51 9.35 16.61 -19.15
N LYS A 52 10.04 15.53 -18.72
CA LYS A 52 11.51 15.49 -18.63
C LYS A 52 12.15 14.80 -19.82
N GLN A 53 11.66 13.61 -20.17
CA GLN A 53 12.25 12.80 -21.24
C GLN A 53 11.15 12.00 -21.92
N ARG A 54 10.90 12.26 -23.20
CA ARG A 54 9.73 11.67 -23.87
C ARG A 54 10.02 10.31 -24.48
N ASP A 55 11.23 10.10 -25.00
CA ASP A 55 11.52 9.00 -25.92
C ASP A 55 11.83 7.66 -25.23
N SER A 56 12.14 7.68 -23.93
CA SER A 56 12.47 6.49 -23.13
C SER A 56 11.31 5.97 -22.27
N ILE A 57 10.12 6.59 -22.37
CA ILE A 57 8.98 6.32 -21.48
C ILE A 57 7.91 5.49 -22.16
N SER A 58 7.50 4.41 -21.49
CA SER A 58 6.31 3.63 -21.83
C SER A 58 5.44 3.38 -20.61
N ALA A 59 4.21 2.95 -20.81
CA ALA A 59 3.27 2.63 -19.75
C ALA A 59 2.92 1.14 -19.75
N ILE A 60 2.60 0.61 -18.57
CA ILE A 60 2.12 -0.75 -18.38
C ILE A 60 0.91 -0.73 -17.45
N TYR A 61 -0.15 -1.44 -17.84
CA TYR A 61 -1.32 -1.69 -17.01
C TYR A 61 -1.27 -3.16 -16.58
N MET A 62 -1.35 -3.40 -15.28
CA MET A 62 -1.44 -4.75 -14.72
C MET A 62 -2.89 -5.12 -14.42
N SER A 63 -3.31 -6.28 -14.93
CA SER A 63 -4.59 -6.92 -14.66
C SER A 63 -4.33 -8.00 -13.62
N ASN A 64 -4.75 -7.76 -12.38
CA ASN A 64 -4.44 -8.66 -11.26
C ASN A 64 -5.65 -9.49 -10.84
N TRP A 65 -6.83 -9.18 -11.37
CA TRP A 65 -8.06 -9.85 -10.98
C TRP A 65 -9.09 -9.77 -12.10
N ASN A 66 -9.70 -10.90 -12.43
CA ASN A 66 -10.83 -10.94 -13.35
C ASN A 66 -12.08 -11.40 -12.61
N LEU A 67 -13.14 -10.60 -12.69
CA LEU A 67 -14.46 -10.93 -12.17
C LEU A 67 -15.26 -11.64 -13.28
N TYR A 68 -14.84 -12.83 -13.70
CA TYR A 68 -15.61 -13.61 -14.68
C TYR A 68 -16.82 -14.32 -14.06
N ASP A 69 -16.90 -14.39 -12.72
CA ASP A 69 -17.92 -15.19 -12.01
C ASP A 69 -19.18 -14.43 -11.57
N ASP A 70 -19.41 -13.19 -12.04
CA ASP A 70 -20.65 -12.47 -11.70
C ASP A 70 -21.18 -11.65 -12.88
N ASP A 71 -22.07 -12.28 -13.65
CA ASP A 71 -22.76 -11.72 -14.84
C ASP A 71 -23.51 -10.40 -14.59
N THR A 72 -23.62 -9.97 -13.32
CA THR A 72 -24.38 -8.77 -12.93
C THR A 72 -23.54 -7.51 -12.71
N VAL A 73 -22.20 -7.61 -12.75
CA VAL A 73 -21.31 -6.49 -12.39
C VAL A 73 -20.48 -6.02 -13.58
N GLN A 74 -20.64 -4.75 -13.96
CA GLN A 74 -19.66 -4.06 -14.82
C GLN A 74 -18.26 -4.22 -14.22
N CYS A 75 -17.42 -5.00 -14.90
CA CYS A 75 -16.06 -5.29 -14.49
C CYS A 75 -15.29 -3.97 -14.28
N THR A 76 -15.00 -3.63 -13.02
CA THR A 76 -14.31 -2.37 -12.67
C THR A 76 -12.92 -2.30 -13.29
N THR A 77 -12.28 -3.45 -13.49
CA THR A 77 -10.95 -3.53 -14.10
C THR A 77 -10.98 -3.13 -15.57
N GLU A 78 -12.04 -3.47 -16.33
CA GLU A 78 -12.19 -3.03 -17.72
C GLU A 78 -12.45 -1.52 -17.84
N VAL A 79 -13.12 -0.92 -16.85
CA VAL A 79 -13.26 0.55 -16.78
C VAL A 79 -11.90 1.19 -16.50
N ASP A 80 -11.15 0.66 -15.54
CA ASP A 80 -9.81 1.16 -15.20
C ASP A 80 -8.82 1.00 -16.36
N TRP A 81 -8.92 -0.09 -17.13
CA TRP A 81 -8.15 -0.31 -18.35
C TRP A 81 -8.49 0.73 -19.43
N LYS A 82 -9.77 0.99 -19.70
CA LYS A 82 -10.20 2.02 -20.65
C LYS A 82 -9.72 3.42 -20.23
N ASP A 83 -9.75 3.71 -18.94
CA ASP A 83 -9.22 4.95 -18.38
C ASP A 83 -7.70 5.06 -18.57
N ALA A 84 -6.95 3.98 -18.31
CA ALA A 84 -5.51 3.93 -18.57
C ALA A 84 -5.19 4.14 -20.06
N GLN A 85 -5.95 3.52 -20.97
CA GLN A 85 -5.82 3.73 -22.41
C GLN A 85 -6.15 5.17 -22.81
N ALA A 86 -7.17 5.80 -22.20
CA ALA A 86 -7.51 7.19 -22.47
C ALA A 86 -6.38 8.14 -22.03
N VAL A 87 -5.78 7.90 -20.87
CA VAL A 87 -4.63 8.67 -20.37
C VAL A 87 -3.40 8.46 -21.24
N ALA A 88 -3.07 7.22 -21.61
CA ALA A 88 -1.94 6.91 -22.47
C ALA A 88 -2.08 7.58 -23.85
N ARG A 89 -3.28 7.53 -24.45
CA ARG A 89 -3.59 8.25 -25.71
C ARG A 89 -3.47 9.76 -25.56
N HIS A 90 -3.96 10.33 -24.45
CA HIS A 90 -3.84 11.76 -24.15
C HIS A 90 -2.37 12.19 -24.17
N PHE A 91 -1.51 11.47 -23.47
CA PHE A 91 -0.08 11.75 -23.39
C PHE A 91 0.76 11.27 -24.59
N GLN A 92 0.13 10.58 -25.55
CA GLN A 92 0.82 9.93 -26.68
C GLN A 92 1.93 8.97 -26.21
N CYS A 93 1.65 8.20 -25.16
CA CYS A 93 2.56 7.22 -24.58
C CYS A 93 2.08 5.79 -24.93
N PRO A 94 2.97 4.90 -25.40
CA PRO A 94 2.59 3.51 -25.65
C PRO A 94 2.24 2.82 -24.33
N ILE A 95 1.15 2.05 -24.32
CA ILE A 95 0.71 1.29 -23.16
C ILE A 95 0.50 -0.19 -23.50
N GLN A 96 0.93 -1.07 -22.61
CA GLN A 96 0.69 -2.51 -22.71
C GLN A 96 -0.09 -3.01 -21.50
N ARG A 97 -0.93 -4.03 -21.70
CA ARG A 97 -1.60 -4.76 -20.62
C ARG A 97 -0.80 -6.03 -20.30
N VAL A 98 -0.63 -6.33 -19.02
CA VAL A 98 -0.09 -7.60 -18.54
C VAL A 98 -1.06 -8.26 -17.58
N ALA A 99 -1.23 -9.57 -17.74
CA ALA A 99 -1.98 -10.43 -16.87
C ALA A 99 -1.07 -10.88 -15.72
N LEU A 100 -1.51 -10.69 -14.48
CA LEU A 100 -0.82 -11.08 -13.24
C LEU A 100 -1.81 -11.76 -12.27
N GLU A 101 -2.92 -12.28 -12.78
CA GLU A 101 -3.98 -12.89 -11.98
C GLU A 101 -3.47 -14.14 -11.23
N ALA A 102 -2.63 -14.96 -11.87
CA ALA A 102 -2.09 -16.18 -11.29
C ALA A 102 -1.11 -15.86 -10.14
N GLU A 103 -0.20 -14.92 -10.36
CA GLU A 103 0.75 -14.43 -9.37
C GLU A 103 0.01 -13.74 -8.23
N TYR A 104 -1.02 -12.95 -8.53
CA TYR A 104 -1.83 -12.28 -7.51
C TYR A 104 -2.56 -13.30 -6.63
N TRP A 105 -3.19 -14.30 -7.24
CA TRP A 105 -3.88 -15.35 -6.51
C TRP A 105 -2.93 -16.06 -5.55
N THR A 106 -1.80 -16.56 -6.08
CA THR A 106 -0.85 -17.41 -5.34
C THR A 106 -0.04 -16.63 -4.30
N CYS A 107 0.41 -15.42 -4.61
CA CYS A 107 1.34 -14.69 -3.75
C CYS A 107 0.66 -13.66 -2.84
N VAL A 108 -0.62 -13.36 -3.05
CA VAL A 108 -1.34 -12.33 -2.28
C VAL A 108 -2.64 -12.88 -1.69
N PHE A 109 -3.51 -13.43 -2.54
CA PHE A 109 -4.88 -13.73 -2.12
C PHE A 109 -4.98 -15.01 -1.29
N GLU A 110 -4.37 -16.11 -1.76
CA GLU A 110 -4.34 -17.39 -1.03
C GLU A 110 -3.64 -17.26 0.33
N PRO A 111 -2.42 -16.69 0.46
CA PRO A 111 -1.81 -16.45 1.76
C PRO A 111 -2.65 -15.55 2.68
N PHE A 112 -3.40 -14.61 2.10
CA PHE A 112 -4.32 -13.78 2.85
C PHE A 112 -5.51 -14.60 3.39
N LEU A 113 -6.08 -15.53 2.62
CA LEU A 113 -7.13 -16.44 3.09
C LEU A 113 -6.61 -17.41 4.16
N ASP A 114 -5.41 -17.94 3.99
CA ASP A 114 -4.74 -18.78 4.99
C ASP A 114 -4.55 -18.02 6.31
N GLY A 115 -4.10 -16.76 6.22
CA GLY A 115 -4.01 -15.85 7.36
C GLY A 115 -5.36 -15.69 8.05
N LEU A 116 -6.45 -15.42 7.31
CA LEU A 116 -7.79 -15.32 7.89
C LEU A 116 -8.19 -16.60 8.63
N SER A 117 -7.96 -17.77 8.02
CA SER A 117 -8.24 -19.09 8.63
C SER A 117 -7.42 -19.33 9.89
N ALA A 118 -6.18 -18.81 9.94
CA ALA A 118 -5.31 -18.81 11.11
C ALA A 118 -5.59 -17.67 12.10
N GLN A 119 -6.64 -16.87 11.88
CA GLN A 119 -6.99 -15.69 12.70
C GLN A 119 -5.90 -14.60 12.70
N GLN A 120 -5.06 -14.57 11.69
CA GLN A 120 -4.04 -13.57 11.43
C GLN A 120 -4.54 -12.59 10.36
N MET A 121 -4.77 -11.34 10.77
CA MET A 121 -5.23 -10.30 9.84
C MET A 121 -4.05 -9.70 9.06
N GLY A 122 -3.78 -10.26 7.88
CA GLY A 122 -2.79 -9.73 6.94
C GLY A 122 -3.29 -8.48 6.19
N ASN A 123 -2.34 -7.71 5.64
CA ASN A 123 -2.65 -6.59 4.74
C ASN A 123 -2.29 -6.96 3.29
N PRO A 124 -3.28 -7.28 2.42
CA PRO A 124 -3.01 -7.74 1.06
C PRO A 124 -2.37 -6.65 0.18
N ASP A 125 -2.48 -5.37 0.53
CA ASP A 125 -1.85 -4.29 -0.23
C ASP A 125 -0.32 -4.25 -0.01
N ILE A 126 0.18 -4.67 1.17
CA ILE A 126 1.61 -4.83 1.42
C ILE A 126 2.16 -5.97 0.55
N ALA A 127 1.49 -7.13 0.56
CA ALA A 127 1.85 -8.28 -0.27
C ALA A 127 1.77 -7.95 -1.77
N CYS A 128 0.76 -7.20 -2.21
CA CYS A 128 0.63 -6.74 -3.59
C CYS A 128 1.82 -5.86 -4.03
N ASN A 129 2.27 -4.92 -3.19
CA ASN A 129 3.47 -4.15 -3.52
C ASN A 129 4.72 -5.03 -3.59
N THR A 130 4.87 -5.94 -2.62
CA THR A 130 6.04 -6.81 -2.47
C THR A 130 6.17 -7.81 -3.61
N HIS A 131 5.14 -8.60 -3.86
CA HIS A 131 5.20 -9.74 -4.79
C HIS A 131 4.74 -9.39 -6.21
N ILE A 132 3.87 -8.40 -6.36
CA ILE A 132 3.25 -8.09 -7.66
C ILE A 132 3.89 -6.88 -8.29
N LYS A 133 3.84 -5.70 -7.64
CA LYS A 133 4.37 -4.46 -8.26
C LYS A 133 5.89 -4.45 -8.35
N PHE A 134 6.58 -4.72 -7.25
CA PHE A 134 8.05 -4.73 -7.19
C PHE A 134 8.64 -6.15 -7.22
N GLY A 135 7.80 -7.15 -7.47
CA GLY A 135 8.19 -8.52 -7.81
C GLY A 135 7.86 -8.81 -9.28
N ALA A 136 6.79 -9.56 -9.53
CA ALA A 136 6.41 -10.07 -10.86
C ALA A 136 6.38 -9.00 -11.98
N LEU A 137 5.76 -7.84 -11.73
CA LEU A 137 5.71 -6.75 -12.72
C LEU A 137 7.11 -6.20 -13.02
N LEU A 138 7.93 -5.96 -12.00
CA LEU A 138 9.30 -5.46 -12.17
C LEU A 138 10.14 -6.47 -12.98
N GLU A 139 9.99 -7.77 -12.72
CA GLU A 139 10.66 -8.81 -13.50
C GLU A 139 10.22 -8.81 -14.96
N ILE A 140 8.91 -8.73 -15.23
CA ILE A 140 8.38 -8.65 -16.60
C ILE A 140 8.96 -7.41 -17.32
N VAL A 141 8.97 -6.27 -16.64
CA VAL A 141 9.51 -5.02 -17.17
C VAL A 141 10.99 -5.17 -17.50
N LYS A 142 11.80 -5.70 -16.58
CA LYS A 142 13.24 -5.92 -16.81
C LYS A 142 13.51 -6.91 -17.94
N LYS A 143 12.76 -8.02 -18.00
CA LYS A 143 12.87 -9.01 -19.09
C LYS A 143 12.54 -8.42 -20.45
N ARG A 144 11.53 -7.53 -20.54
CA ARG A 144 11.07 -6.94 -21.80
C ARG A 144 11.91 -5.75 -22.26
N TYR A 145 12.45 -4.97 -21.33
CA TYR A 145 12.99 -3.65 -21.62
C TYR A 145 14.46 -3.46 -21.22
N GLY A 146 15.06 -4.43 -20.53
CA GLY A 146 16.46 -4.40 -20.06
C GLY A 146 16.57 -4.31 -18.54
N GLN A 147 17.66 -4.82 -17.98
CA GLN A 147 17.87 -4.91 -16.52
C GLN A 147 17.92 -3.55 -15.83
N ASP A 148 18.39 -2.51 -16.53
CA ASP A 148 18.48 -1.14 -16.03
C ASP A 148 17.16 -0.36 -16.15
N THR A 149 16.06 -1.03 -16.52
CA THR A 149 14.75 -0.39 -16.65
C THR A 149 14.19 -0.03 -15.28
N VAL A 150 13.74 1.23 -15.14
CA VAL A 150 13.10 1.73 -13.92
C VAL A 150 11.58 1.59 -14.01
N LEU A 151 10.97 1.06 -12.94
CA LEU A 151 9.53 0.99 -12.77
C LEU A 151 9.03 2.21 -11.97
N ALA A 152 8.32 3.10 -12.65
CA ALA A 152 7.67 4.23 -12.01
C ALA A 152 6.24 3.90 -11.59
N THR A 153 5.81 4.40 -10.43
CA THR A 153 4.44 4.21 -9.94
C THR A 153 3.89 5.50 -9.35
N GLY A 154 2.57 5.60 -9.24
CA GLY A 154 1.90 6.74 -8.60
C GLY A 154 1.93 6.73 -7.07
N HIS A 155 2.92 6.09 -6.43
CA HIS A 155 3.00 6.06 -4.97
C HIS A 155 3.46 7.40 -4.41
N TYR A 156 2.86 7.79 -3.29
CA TYR A 156 3.32 8.86 -2.42
C TYR A 156 4.32 8.27 -1.43
N ALA A 157 5.57 8.18 -1.86
CA ALA A 157 6.72 7.86 -1.02
C ALA A 157 7.96 8.43 -1.70
N ARG A 158 9.10 8.45 -1.02
CA ARG A 158 10.37 8.90 -1.59
C ARG A 158 11.39 7.79 -1.48
N LEU A 159 12.31 7.76 -2.44
CA LEU A 159 13.44 6.85 -2.43
C LEU A 159 14.72 7.68 -2.39
N TRP A 160 15.74 7.13 -1.76
CA TRP A 160 17.09 7.67 -1.82
C TRP A 160 18.08 6.52 -1.92
N ASN A 161 18.88 6.51 -2.99
CA ASN A 161 19.98 5.56 -3.12
C ASN A 161 21.30 6.31 -2.89
N PRO A 162 21.99 6.09 -1.76
CA PRO A 162 23.24 6.79 -1.44
C PRO A 162 24.38 6.51 -2.43
N SER A 163 24.29 5.42 -3.22
CA SER A 163 25.24 5.08 -4.27
C SER A 163 25.00 5.85 -5.57
N ARG A 164 23.80 6.41 -5.78
CA ARG A 164 23.41 7.11 -7.02
C ARG A 164 23.33 8.63 -6.85
N GLU A 165 23.01 9.12 -5.66
CA GLU A 165 22.83 10.55 -5.41
C GLU A 165 23.18 10.97 -3.98
N ALA A 166 23.64 12.21 -3.84
CA ALA A 166 23.85 12.84 -2.53
C ALA A 166 22.52 12.95 -1.75
N ALA A 167 22.61 12.95 -0.42
CA ALA A 167 21.42 13.12 0.42
C ALA A 167 20.76 14.48 0.11
N PRO A 168 19.43 14.53 -0.07
CA PRO A 168 18.73 15.80 -0.21
C PRO A 168 18.88 16.63 1.08
N PRO A 169 18.80 17.98 1.02
CA PRO A 169 19.09 18.83 2.17
C PRO A 169 18.30 18.50 3.45
N PHE A 170 17.02 18.14 3.30
CA PHE A 170 16.19 17.74 4.45
C PHE A 170 16.70 16.45 5.11
N LEU A 171 17.23 15.51 4.33
CA LEU A 171 17.74 14.24 4.85
C LEU A 171 19.16 14.42 5.39
N GLN A 172 19.98 15.24 4.74
CA GLN A 172 21.31 15.58 5.26
C GLN A 172 21.20 16.16 6.67
N SER A 173 20.29 17.11 6.88
CA SER A 173 20.04 17.66 8.22
C SER A 173 19.58 16.61 9.22
N VAL A 174 18.82 15.59 8.80
CA VAL A 174 18.40 14.49 9.69
C VAL A 174 19.58 13.56 10.02
N LEU A 175 20.44 13.26 9.04
CA LEU A 175 21.65 12.47 9.24
C LEU A 175 22.63 13.17 10.18
N ASP A 176 22.87 14.48 9.97
CA ASP A 176 23.81 15.27 10.80
C ASP A 176 23.39 15.35 12.27
N ASN A 177 22.09 15.17 12.56
CA ASN A 177 21.53 15.19 13.91
C ASN A 177 21.24 13.77 14.46
N ASP A 178 21.71 12.72 13.80
CA ASP A 178 21.53 11.34 14.27
C ASP A 178 22.46 11.02 15.43
N SER A 179 21.99 11.28 16.65
CA SER A 179 22.71 10.94 17.87
C SER A 179 22.80 9.44 18.14
N THR A 180 22.03 8.62 17.43
CA THR A 180 22.00 7.17 17.61
C THR A 180 22.95 6.44 16.65
N GLY A 181 23.41 7.07 15.58
CA GLY A 181 24.16 6.39 14.52
C GLY A 181 23.35 5.35 13.73
N LEU A 182 22.07 5.13 14.05
CA LEU A 182 21.22 4.16 13.34
C LEU A 182 21.00 4.56 11.88
N LEU A 183 20.78 5.84 11.60
CA LEU A 183 20.58 6.32 10.25
C LEU A 183 21.88 6.28 9.44
N HIS A 184 23.03 6.47 10.10
CA HIS A 184 24.34 6.23 9.50
C HIS A 184 24.53 4.75 9.14
N TRP A 185 24.19 3.82 10.04
CA TRP A 185 24.24 2.39 9.74
C TRP A 185 23.28 2.00 8.61
N VAL A 186 22.06 2.56 8.57
CA VAL A 186 21.13 2.34 7.45
C VAL A 186 21.73 2.82 6.14
N LYS A 187 22.39 3.99 6.14
CA LYS A 187 23.09 4.54 4.96
C LYS A 187 24.23 3.63 4.51
N GLU A 188 25.07 3.17 5.42
CA GLU A 188 26.21 2.29 5.13
C GLU A 188 25.73 0.92 4.61
N SER A 189 24.78 0.29 5.28
CA SER A 189 24.17 -0.97 4.84
C SER A 189 23.54 -0.86 3.45
N SER A 190 22.95 0.29 3.14
CA SER A 190 22.37 0.59 1.83
C SER A 190 23.43 0.79 0.75
N LEU A 191 24.58 1.39 1.08
CA LEU A 191 25.73 1.50 0.17
C LEU A 191 26.29 0.12 -0.16
N GLU A 192 26.52 -0.72 0.84
CA GLU A 192 27.07 -2.07 0.68
C GLU A 192 26.18 -2.97 -0.19
N SER A 193 24.87 -2.92 0.04
CA SER A 193 23.88 -3.72 -0.70
C SER A 193 23.39 -3.07 -2.00
N ASN A 194 23.86 -1.85 -2.30
CA ASN A 194 23.39 -1.01 -3.40
C ASN A 194 21.85 -0.89 -3.45
N ALA A 195 21.26 -0.69 -2.29
CA ALA A 195 19.81 -0.63 -2.11
C ALA A 195 19.29 0.83 -2.11
N SER A 196 17.98 0.98 -2.29
CA SER A 196 17.29 2.25 -2.03
C SER A 196 16.75 2.28 -0.60
N ILE A 197 16.91 3.43 0.06
CA ILE A 197 16.26 3.75 1.34
C ILE A 197 14.87 4.31 1.05
N LEU A 198 13.86 3.72 1.68
CA LEU A 198 12.48 4.19 1.64
C LEU A 198 12.27 5.33 2.64
N LEU A 199 11.69 6.44 2.16
CA LEU A 199 11.40 7.63 2.94
C LEU A 199 9.91 7.97 2.84
N ALA A 200 9.36 8.55 3.91
CA ALA A 200 7.98 9.04 3.90
C ALA A 200 7.78 10.16 2.86
N ALA A 201 6.58 10.25 2.28
CA ALA A 201 6.20 11.34 1.37
C ALA A 201 6.19 12.71 2.06
N ALA A 202 6.23 13.78 1.26
CA ALA A 202 6.00 15.14 1.75
C ALA A 202 4.56 15.35 2.26
N ASP A 203 3.58 14.72 1.61
CA ASP A 203 2.18 14.72 2.04
C ASP A 203 1.93 13.59 3.04
N SER A 204 2.04 13.88 4.33
CA SER A 204 1.84 12.90 5.41
C SER A 204 0.43 12.28 5.43
N SER A 205 -0.58 12.98 4.90
CA SER A 205 -1.95 12.47 4.80
C SER A 205 -2.14 11.43 3.71
N LYS A 206 -1.19 11.35 2.77
CA LYS A 206 -1.18 10.44 1.64
C LYS A 206 0.05 9.54 1.63
N ASP A 207 0.93 9.62 2.61
CA ASP A 207 2.14 8.81 2.71
C ASP A 207 1.81 7.31 2.62
N GLN A 208 2.42 6.66 1.64
CA GLN A 208 2.23 5.25 1.31
C GLN A 208 3.46 4.40 1.68
N SER A 209 4.44 4.96 2.40
CA SER A 209 5.59 4.21 2.91
C SER A 209 5.17 2.97 3.74
N TYR A 210 4.06 3.06 4.47
CA TYR A 210 3.47 1.94 5.21
C TYR A 210 3.18 0.72 4.31
N PHE A 211 2.61 0.94 3.13
CA PHE A 211 2.28 -0.16 2.21
C PHE A 211 3.49 -0.70 1.45
N LEU A 212 4.59 0.05 1.42
CA LEU A 212 5.86 -0.34 0.81
C LEU A 212 6.82 -0.98 1.82
N SER A 213 6.40 -1.12 3.08
CA SER A 213 7.24 -1.66 4.17
C SER A 213 7.68 -3.10 3.94
N GLY A 214 6.95 -3.89 3.15
CA GLY A 214 7.34 -5.26 2.78
C GLY A 214 8.31 -5.35 1.60
N CYS A 215 8.59 -4.24 0.90
CA CYS A 215 9.50 -4.25 -0.24
C CYS A 215 10.96 -4.23 0.24
N SER A 216 11.85 -4.97 -0.42
CA SER A 216 13.29 -4.88 -0.16
C SER A 216 13.87 -3.60 -0.79
N GLY A 217 14.91 -3.05 -0.18
CA GLY A 217 15.61 -1.89 -0.74
C GLY A 217 16.23 -2.19 -2.11
N GLN A 218 16.60 -3.44 -2.38
CA GLN A 218 17.05 -3.89 -3.71
C GLN A 218 15.93 -3.86 -4.76
N ALA A 219 14.72 -4.32 -4.43
CA ALA A 219 13.58 -4.23 -5.34
C ALA A 219 13.18 -2.77 -5.62
N LEU A 220 13.33 -1.90 -4.60
CA LEU A 220 13.11 -0.46 -4.72
C LEU A 220 14.26 0.30 -5.39
N ARG A 221 15.40 -0.35 -5.66
CA ARG A 221 16.54 0.28 -6.33
C ARG A 221 16.18 0.82 -7.71
N ASP A 222 15.39 0.05 -8.44
CA ASP A 222 14.95 0.36 -9.81
C ASP A 222 13.49 0.81 -9.83
N ALA A 223 13.04 1.45 -8.74
CA ALA A 223 11.72 2.05 -8.62
C ALA A 223 11.80 3.58 -8.62
N CYS A 224 10.72 4.22 -9.10
CA CYS A 224 10.60 5.68 -9.11
C CYS A 224 9.21 6.12 -8.63
N PHE A 225 9.17 7.13 -7.73
CA PHE A 225 7.95 7.66 -7.12
C PHE A 225 7.79 9.17 -7.40
N PRO A 226 7.34 9.57 -8.61
CA PRO A 226 7.31 10.98 -9.02
C PRO A 226 6.45 11.90 -8.14
N LEU A 227 5.53 11.35 -7.35
CA LEU A 227 4.62 12.10 -6.50
C LEU A 227 5.14 12.30 -5.07
N GLY A 228 6.30 11.74 -4.71
CA GLY A 228 6.80 11.71 -3.35
C GLY A 228 6.98 13.07 -2.67
N ASP A 229 7.27 14.11 -3.45
CA ASP A 229 7.45 15.48 -2.97
C ASP A 229 6.21 16.39 -3.23
N LEU A 230 5.11 15.81 -3.71
CA LEU A 230 3.89 16.56 -4.06
C LEU A 230 2.75 16.31 -3.08
N TYR A 231 1.97 17.36 -2.84
CA TYR A 231 0.71 17.27 -2.12
C TYR A 231 -0.44 16.88 -3.04
N LYS A 232 -1.40 16.12 -2.52
CA LYS A 232 -2.56 15.67 -3.31
C LYS A 232 -3.56 16.78 -3.60
N LYS A 233 -3.95 17.56 -2.57
CA LYS A 233 -5.00 18.61 -2.65
C LYS A 233 -4.64 19.94 -1.99
N SER A 234 -3.97 19.91 -0.84
CA SER A 234 -3.60 21.12 -0.08
C SER A 234 -2.09 21.24 -0.04
N ASN A 235 -1.56 22.37 -0.52
CA ASN A 235 -0.15 22.73 -0.35
C ASN A 235 -0.11 24.04 0.41
N HIS A 236 -0.01 23.97 1.74
CA HIS A 236 -0.01 25.16 2.59
C HIS A 236 1.33 25.92 2.58
N SER A 237 2.37 25.38 1.93
CA SER A 237 3.73 25.81 2.27
C SER A 237 4.62 26.25 1.11
N GLN A 238 4.39 25.92 -0.18
CA GLN A 238 5.44 26.18 -1.19
C GLN A 238 5.04 26.59 -2.63
N GLY A 239 3.82 27.03 -2.92
CA GLY A 239 3.47 27.56 -4.26
C GLY A 239 3.61 26.56 -5.44
N ALA A 240 3.99 25.31 -5.16
CA ALA A 240 4.04 24.22 -6.11
C ALA A 240 2.63 23.65 -6.35
N PRO A 241 2.29 23.31 -7.60
CA PRO A 241 0.98 22.77 -7.90
C PRO A 241 0.79 21.39 -7.24
N THR A 242 -0.41 21.13 -6.75
CA THR A 242 -0.81 19.83 -6.23
C THR A 242 -1.06 18.84 -7.35
N VAL A 243 -1.08 17.54 -7.04
CA VAL A 243 -1.36 16.48 -8.03
C VAL A 243 -2.72 16.69 -8.70
N ARG A 244 -3.75 17.11 -7.96
CA ARG A 244 -5.07 17.42 -8.54
C ARG A 244 -5.04 18.64 -9.45
N GLN A 245 -4.32 19.70 -9.07
CA GLN A 245 -4.15 20.88 -9.93
C GLN A 245 -3.44 20.54 -11.23
N LEU A 246 -2.34 19.77 -11.17
CA LEU A 246 -1.63 19.27 -12.35
C LEU A 246 -2.55 18.46 -13.27
N ALA A 247 -3.35 17.54 -12.70
CA ALA A 247 -4.29 16.75 -13.48
C ALA A 247 -5.32 17.61 -14.23
N MET A 248 -5.84 18.66 -13.59
CA MET A 248 -6.78 19.60 -14.21
C MET A 248 -6.10 20.48 -15.26
N GLU A 249 -4.92 21.02 -14.95
CA GLU A 249 -4.13 21.88 -15.84
C GLU A 249 -3.76 21.14 -17.14
N TRP A 250 -3.31 19.89 -17.01
CA TRP A 250 -2.98 19.04 -18.15
C TRP A 250 -4.20 18.41 -18.81
N LYS A 251 -5.42 18.71 -18.32
CA LYS A 251 -6.69 18.19 -18.82
C LYS A 251 -6.68 16.67 -18.95
N VAL A 252 -6.08 15.99 -17.97
CA VAL A 252 -6.02 14.52 -17.95
C VAL A 252 -7.45 13.98 -17.95
N PRO A 253 -7.80 12.99 -18.79
CA PRO A 253 -9.18 12.48 -18.90
C PRO A 253 -9.81 12.07 -17.56
N VAL A 254 -9.00 11.55 -16.64
CA VAL A 254 -9.42 11.10 -15.32
C VAL A 254 -9.27 12.16 -14.21
N ALA A 255 -9.04 13.42 -14.53
CA ALA A 255 -8.72 14.46 -13.53
C ALA A 255 -9.78 14.61 -12.41
N ASN A 256 -11.05 14.37 -12.73
CA ASN A 256 -12.18 14.40 -11.79
C ASN A 256 -12.45 13.05 -11.08
N LYS A 257 -11.78 11.96 -11.48
CA LYS A 257 -12.03 10.62 -10.93
C LYS A 257 -11.68 10.58 -9.44
N LYS A 258 -12.56 10.04 -8.61
CA LYS A 258 -12.28 9.84 -7.17
C LYS A 258 -11.15 8.83 -6.96
N ASP A 259 -10.35 9.06 -5.92
CA ASP A 259 -9.29 8.13 -5.51
C ASP A 259 -9.87 6.73 -5.29
N SER A 260 -9.10 5.69 -5.65
CA SER A 260 -9.48 4.32 -5.31
C SER A 260 -9.38 4.15 -3.79
N THR A 261 -10.43 3.60 -3.20
CA THR A 261 -10.51 3.27 -1.78
C THR A 261 -10.92 1.80 -1.67
N GLY A 262 -10.40 1.10 -0.66
CA GLY A 262 -10.56 -0.35 -0.52
C GLY A 262 -9.46 -1.16 -1.20
N ILE A 263 -9.48 -2.47 -0.97
CA ILE A 263 -8.50 -3.43 -1.50
C ILE A 263 -8.66 -3.52 -3.02
N CYS A 264 -7.53 -3.55 -3.75
CA CYS A 264 -7.48 -3.41 -5.22
C CYS A 264 -8.48 -4.27 -6.02
N PHE A 265 -8.79 -5.50 -5.59
CA PHE A 265 -9.62 -6.46 -6.34
C PHE A 265 -11.09 -6.57 -5.88
N VAL A 266 -11.41 -6.08 -4.69
CA VAL A 266 -12.78 -6.20 -4.14
C VAL A 266 -13.76 -5.22 -4.82
N GLY A 267 -13.22 -4.29 -5.61
CA GLY A 267 -13.99 -3.30 -6.34
C GLY A 267 -14.66 -2.29 -5.40
N ARG A 268 -15.12 -1.16 -5.95
CA ARG A 268 -15.68 -0.06 -5.16
C ARG A 268 -17.11 -0.30 -4.66
N ARG A 269 -17.77 -1.37 -5.12
CA ARG A 269 -19.22 -1.62 -4.94
C ARG A 269 -19.56 -2.75 -3.97
N ARG A 270 -18.59 -3.54 -3.51
CA ARG A 270 -18.82 -4.64 -2.57
C ARG A 270 -18.18 -4.33 -1.21
N SER A 271 -18.88 -4.68 -0.14
CA SER A 271 -18.23 -4.73 1.17
C SER A 271 -17.26 -5.92 1.19
N PHE A 272 -16.09 -5.74 1.78
CA PHE A 272 -15.08 -6.80 1.88
C PHE A 272 -15.64 -8.10 2.48
N ARG A 273 -16.45 -7.96 3.54
CA ARG A 273 -17.19 -9.05 4.16
C ARG A 273 -18.07 -9.81 3.17
N GLN A 274 -18.86 -9.08 2.39
CA GLN A 274 -19.76 -9.68 1.41
C GLN A 274 -18.98 -10.34 0.27
N PHE A 275 -17.87 -9.77 -0.15
CA PHE A 275 -16.98 -10.37 -1.15
C PHE A 275 -16.46 -11.74 -0.69
N LEU A 276 -16.00 -11.88 0.56
CA LEU A 276 -15.52 -13.17 1.07
C LEU A 276 -16.64 -14.21 1.16
N LEU A 277 -17.83 -13.80 1.61
CA LEU A 277 -18.96 -14.71 1.81
C LEU A 277 -19.64 -15.13 0.50
N GLN A 278 -19.81 -14.21 -0.45
CA GLN A 278 -20.52 -14.49 -1.70
C GLN A 278 -19.71 -15.35 -2.67
N ASN A 279 -18.39 -15.18 -2.69
CA ASN A 279 -17.51 -15.98 -3.54
C ASN A 279 -17.04 -17.27 -2.84
N HIS A 280 -17.63 -17.62 -1.69
CA HIS A 280 -17.32 -18.85 -0.95
C HIS A 280 -15.83 -19.01 -0.58
N TYR A 281 -15.12 -17.89 -0.36
CA TYR A 281 -13.73 -17.90 0.11
C TYR A 281 -13.59 -18.17 1.61
N LEU A 282 -14.71 -18.08 2.33
CA LEU A 282 -14.82 -18.58 3.69
C LEU A 282 -15.85 -19.72 3.70
N PRO A 283 -15.65 -20.75 4.53
CA PRO A 283 -16.64 -21.80 4.69
C PRO A 283 -17.98 -21.21 5.16
N ARG A 284 -19.08 -21.87 4.79
CA ARG A 284 -20.41 -21.44 5.18
C ARG A 284 -20.52 -21.55 6.71
N ALA A 285 -20.80 -20.44 7.37
CA ALA A 285 -21.06 -20.47 8.81
C ALA A 285 -22.38 -21.21 9.09
N HIS A 286 -22.32 -22.26 9.91
CA HIS A 286 -23.47 -23.09 10.29
C HIS A 286 -24.10 -22.66 11.62
N ALA A 287 -23.34 -21.98 12.48
CA ALA A 287 -23.76 -21.46 13.78
C ALA A 287 -23.56 -19.94 13.86
N PRO A 288 -24.34 -19.23 14.70
CA PRO A 288 -24.13 -17.80 14.93
C PRO A 288 -22.85 -17.52 15.75
N VAL A 289 -22.41 -16.25 15.75
CA VAL A 289 -21.37 -15.74 16.67
C VAL A 289 -22.05 -15.06 17.84
N ASP A 290 -21.70 -15.48 19.06
CA ASP A 290 -22.06 -14.81 20.30
C ASP A 290 -20.99 -13.79 20.70
N PHE A 291 -21.45 -12.59 21.03
CA PHE A 291 -20.63 -11.54 21.60
C PHE A 291 -20.64 -11.67 23.12
N ILE A 292 -19.47 -11.97 23.68
CA ILE A 292 -19.27 -12.15 25.11
C ILE A 292 -18.64 -10.89 25.67
N ASP A 293 -19.32 -10.25 26.61
CA ASP A 293 -18.74 -9.12 27.34
C ASP A 293 -17.57 -9.63 28.21
N VAL A 294 -16.37 -9.07 28.01
CA VAL A 294 -15.15 -9.56 28.66
C VAL A 294 -15.12 -9.33 30.18
N ASP A 295 -15.90 -8.39 30.70
CA ASP A 295 -15.95 -8.10 32.14
C ASP A 295 -16.97 -8.99 32.83
N THR A 296 -18.16 -9.11 32.25
CA THR A 296 -19.29 -9.81 32.87
C THR A 296 -19.41 -11.27 32.47
N GLN A 297 -18.68 -11.68 31.42
CA GLN A 297 -18.74 -13.01 30.79
C GLN A 297 -20.13 -13.38 30.23
N ASN A 298 -21.06 -12.42 30.17
CA ASN A 298 -22.40 -12.63 29.65
C ASN A 298 -22.48 -12.45 28.13
N VAL A 299 -23.43 -13.16 27.50
CA VAL A 299 -23.78 -12.91 26.10
C VAL A 299 -24.51 -11.56 26.01
N VAL A 300 -23.91 -10.61 25.29
CA VAL A 300 -24.49 -9.27 25.08
C VAL A 300 -25.11 -9.07 23.70
N GLY A 301 -24.93 -10.03 22.79
CA GLY A 301 -25.62 -10.07 21.51
C GLY A 301 -25.17 -11.25 20.66
N THR A 302 -25.89 -11.51 19.57
CA THR A 302 -25.62 -12.63 18.67
C THR A 302 -25.83 -12.21 17.22
N THR A 303 -24.99 -12.69 16.30
CA THR A 303 -25.11 -12.38 14.86
C THR A 303 -26.15 -13.26 14.16
N ALA A 304 -26.68 -12.82 13.02
CA ALA A 304 -27.40 -13.73 12.12
C ALA A 304 -26.44 -14.79 11.52
N PRO A 305 -26.87 -16.06 11.34
CA PRO A 305 -26.00 -17.14 10.85
C PRO A 305 -25.29 -16.86 9.52
N LYS A 306 -25.97 -16.18 8.58
CA LYS A 306 -25.40 -15.77 7.27
C LYS A 306 -24.19 -14.84 7.36
N ASN A 307 -23.86 -14.35 8.55
CA ASN A 307 -22.79 -13.41 8.84
C ASN A 307 -21.81 -13.96 9.88
N ALA A 308 -21.88 -15.23 10.26
CA ALA A 308 -21.34 -15.70 11.53
C ALA A 308 -19.92 -16.28 11.46
N HIS A 309 -18.99 -15.59 10.80
CA HIS A 309 -17.58 -15.99 10.82
C HIS A 309 -16.77 -15.09 11.77
N PRO A 310 -16.12 -15.64 12.83
CA PRO A 310 -15.33 -14.87 13.80
C PRO A 310 -14.21 -14.03 13.18
N VAL A 311 -13.57 -14.55 12.12
CA VAL A 311 -12.47 -13.91 11.38
C VAL A 311 -12.87 -12.58 10.72
N LEU A 312 -14.18 -12.32 10.60
CA LEU A 312 -14.72 -11.07 10.06
C LEU A 312 -14.80 -9.94 11.09
N PHE A 313 -14.30 -10.18 12.31
CA PHE A 313 -14.27 -9.23 13.42
C PHE A 313 -12.82 -8.89 13.78
N THR A 314 -12.45 -7.65 13.56
CA THR A 314 -11.10 -7.15 13.87
C THR A 314 -11.09 -6.47 15.24
N PRO A 315 -10.06 -6.68 16.08
CA PRO A 315 -9.89 -5.94 17.33
C PRO A 315 -10.04 -4.42 17.15
N GLY A 316 -10.78 -3.78 18.05
CA GLY A 316 -11.14 -2.36 18.00
C GLY A 316 -12.30 -2.00 17.04
N GLN A 317 -12.83 -2.96 16.27
CA GLN A 317 -14.02 -2.74 15.46
C GLN A 317 -15.26 -2.55 16.36
N GLY A 318 -16.13 -1.60 16.03
CA GLY A 318 -17.45 -1.52 16.67
C GLY A 318 -18.29 -2.76 16.37
N ALA A 319 -18.77 -3.46 17.40
CA ALA A 319 -19.51 -4.71 17.27
C ALA A 319 -20.95 -4.54 16.74
N LYS A 320 -21.47 -3.30 16.74
CA LYS A 320 -22.81 -2.91 16.23
C LYS A 320 -23.96 -3.71 16.85
N ILE A 321 -23.89 -3.95 18.15
CA ILE A 321 -24.93 -4.63 18.93
C ILE A 321 -26.07 -3.63 19.22
N SER A 322 -27.29 -3.95 18.76
CA SER A 322 -28.48 -3.13 18.96
C SER A 322 -29.00 -3.18 20.40
N GLY A 323 -29.70 -2.13 20.85
CA GLY A 323 -30.41 -2.12 22.14
C GLY A 323 -29.52 -1.97 23.38
N ARG A 324 -28.24 -1.60 23.21
CA ARG A 324 -27.30 -1.39 24.32
C ARG A 324 -27.16 0.10 24.65
N PRO A 325 -27.05 0.47 25.95
CA PRO A 325 -26.90 1.86 26.36
C PRO A 325 -25.54 2.45 25.93
N THR A 326 -24.53 1.60 25.79
CA THR A 326 -23.19 1.97 25.34
C THR A 326 -22.78 1.11 24.15
N LYS A 327 -21.98 1.68 23.24
CA LYS A 327 -21.44 0.95 22.10
C LYS A 327 -20.40 -0.07 22.57
N TYR A 328 -20.43 -1.25 21.96
CA TYR A 328 -19.47 -2.32 22.19
C TYR A 328 -18.42 -2.38 21.08
N PHE A 329 -17.21 -2.78 21.45
CA PHE A 329 -16.05 -2.93 20.56
C PHE A 329 -15.48 -4.34 20.69
N VAL A 330 -15.00 -4.89 19.58
CA VAL A 330 -14.38 -6.22 19.51
C VAL A 330 -13.03 -6.16 20.21
N VAL A 331 -12.80 -7.08 21.15
CA VAL A 331 -11.50 -7.30 21.80
C VAL A 331 -10.71 -8.36 21.03
N GLY A 332 -11.36 -9.48 20.69
CA GLY A 332 -10.72 -10.57 19.97
C GLY A 332 -11.61 -11.81 19.89
N ILE A 333 -11.11 -12.86 19.25
CA ILE A 333 -11.79 -14.16 19.18
C ILE A 333 -11.40 -14.92 20.47
N LEU A 334 -12.40 -15.43 21.21
CA LEU A 334 -12.14 -16.09 22.51
C LEU A 334 -11.79 -17.57 22.37
N GLU A 335 -12.28 -18.22 21.33
CA GLU A 335 -12.04 -19.64 21.08
C GLU A 335 -11.43 -19.84 19.70
N PRO A 336 -10.13 -20.18 19.61
CA PRO A 336 -9.49 -20.48 18.33
C PRO A 336 -10.01 -21.82 17.81
N THR A 337 -10.98 -21.77 16.90
CA THR A 337 -11.43 -22.96 16.18
C THR A 337 -10.88 -22.88 14.75
N LYS A 338 -10.03 -23.85 14.39
CA LYS A 338 -9.66 -24.09 12.98
C LYS A 338 -10.79 -24.75 12.20
N ASP A 339 -11.80 -25.26 12.92
CA ASP A 339 -12.91 -26.01 12.38
C ASP A 339 -14.23 -25.22 12.56
N PHE A 340 -14.63 -24.53 11.49
CA PHE A 340 -15.88 -23.76 11.43
C PHE A 340 -17.11 -24.64 11.09
N HIS A 341 -16.94 -25.97 10.99
CA HIS A 341 -18.02 -26.90 10.63
C HIS A 341 -18.83 -27.43 11.82
N HIS A 342 -18.42 -27.13 13.05
CA HIS A 342 -19.14 -27.56 14.23
C HIS A 342 -20.40 -26.71 14.47
N ASN A 343 -21.50 -27.33 14.90
CA ASN A 343 -22.77 -26.67 15.25
C ASN A 343 -22.71 -25.84 16.56
N HIS A 344 -21.52 -25.51 17.06
CA HIS A 344 -21.34 -24.73 18.28
C HIS A 344 -21.26 -23.24 17.95
N HIS A 345 -21.83 -22.40 18.81
CA HIS A 345 -21.73 -20.94 18.66
C HIS A 345 -20.27 -20.52 18.80
N HIS A 346 -19.75 -19.77 17.83
CA HIS A 346 -18.43 -19.17 17.98
C HIS A 346 -18.49 -17.95 18.89
N ARG A 347 -17.43 -17.68 19.65
CA ARG A 347 -17.43 -16.62 20.66
C ARG A 347 -16.41 -15.53 20.35
N VAL A 348 -16.89 -14.28 20.31
CA VAL A 348 -16.07 -13.08 20.13
C VAL A 348 -16.18 -12.22 21.38
N GLY A 349 -15.04 -11.89 21.97
CA GLY A 349 -14.94 -11.01 23.13
C GLY A 349 -15.23 -9.58 22.72
N VAL A 350 -16.06 -8.89 23.49
CA VAL A 350 -16.40 -7.48 23.30
C VAL A 350 -16.33 -6.73 24.62
N CYS A 351 -16.11 -5.43 24.55
CA CYS A 351 -16.12 -4.55 25.72
C CYS A 351 -16.94 -3.29 25.46
N ALA A 352 -17.49 -2.69 26.51
CA ALA A 352 -18.24 -1.45 26.41
C ALA A 352 -17.31 -0.21 26.34
N GLY A 353 -17.59 0.70 25.43
CA GLY A 353 -16.85 1.96 25.28
C GLY A 353 -15.51 1.82 24.54
N THR A 354 -14.92 2.97 24.19
CA THR A 354 -13.69 3.04 23.38
C THR A 354 -12.39 3.03 24.19
N HIS A 355 -12.46 3.18 25.51
CA HIS A 355 -11.31 3.33 26.41
C HIS A 355 -11.12 2.11 27.33
N HIS A 356 -11.72 0.98 26.97
CA HIS A 356 -11.64 -0.22 27.77
C HIS A 356 -10.20 -0.79 27.75
N PRO A 357 -9.60 -1.16 28.89
CA PRO A 357 -8.21 -1.65 28.97
C PRO A 357 -7.90 -2.82 28.02
N ALA A 358 -8.86 -3.72 27.81
CA ALA A 358 -8.71 -4.85 26.90
C ALA A 358 -8.52 -4.47 25.40
N LEU A 359 -8.71 -3.20 25.02
CA LEU A 359 -8.41 -2.71 23.67
C LEU A 359 -6.98 -2.19 23.51
N TYR A 360 -6.20 -2.16 24.59
CA TYR A 360 -4.85 -1.60 24.62
C TYR A 360 -3.83 -2.70 24.93
N ALA A 361 -2.65 -2.56 24.35
CA ALA A 361 -1.47 -3.34 24.66
C ALA A 361 -0.28 -2.38 24.69
N ASP A 362 0.68 -2.64 25.59
CA ASP A 362 1.93 -1.90 25.72
C ASP A 362 3.11 -2.57 25.01
N THR A 363 2.94 -3.84 24.61
CA THR A 363 3.98 -4.69 24.03
C THR A 363 3.44 -5.46 22.83
N LEU A 364 4.23 -5.53 21.76
CA LEU A 364 3.95 -6.35 20.58
C LEU A 364 5.11 -7.30 20.30
N PHE A 365 4.80 -8.58 20.10
CA PHE A 365 5.75 -9.62 19.70
C PHE A 365 5.76 -9.78 18.18
N LEU A 366 6.92 -9.63 17.56
CA LEU A 366 7.06 -9.51 16.11
C LEU A 366 7.84 -10.68 15.51
N HIS A 367 7.16 -11.51 14.72
CA HIS A 367 7.77 -12.62 14.00
C HIS A 367 8.09 -12.22 12.56
N ASN A 368 9.15 -12.82 11.98
CA ASN A 368 9.51 -12.64 10.56
C ASN A 368 9.62 -11.16 10.14
N VAL A 369 10.30 -10.36 10.96
CA VAL A 369 10.45 -8.91 10.71
C VAL A 369 11.21 -8.68 9.41
N HIS A 370 10.54 -8.03 8.45
CA HIS A 370 11.18 -7.61 7.20
C HIS A 370 11.91 -6.29 7.39
N TRP A 371 13.20 -6.30 7.06
CA TRP A 371 14.04 -5.11 7.06
C TRP A 371 14.29 -4.66 5.63
N ILE A 372 13.96 -3.41 5.30
CA ILE A 372 14.18 -2.87 3.94
C ILE A 372 15.67 -2.89 3.58
N THR A 373 16.56 -2.72 4.57
CA THR A 373 18.01 -2.88 4.47
C THR A 373 18.47 -4.31 4.17
N GLY A 374 17.58 -5.31 4.25
CA GLY A 374 17.86 -6.73 4.06
C GLY A 374 18.27 -7.46 5.35
N CYS A 375 18.78 -6.74 6.35
CA CYS A 375 19.15 -7.27 7.65
C CYS A 375 18.77 -6.29 8.78
N PRO A 376 18.59 -6.79 10.02
CA PRO A 376 18.44 -5.93 11.19
C PRO A 376 19.74 -5.20 11.54
N PRO A 377 19.67 -4.11 12.32
CA PRO A 377 20.84 -3.58 13.02
C PRO A 377 21.54 -4.68 13.84
N PRO A 378 22.88 -4.65 13.97
CA PRO A 378 23.61 -5.57 14.82
C PRO A 378 23.03 -5.64 16.25
N ARG A 379 23.04 -6.83 16.87
CA ARG A 379 22.63 -6.94 18.27
C ARG A 379 23.52 -6.06 19.14
N GLY A 380 22.89 -5.27 20.02
CA GLY A 380 23.63 -4.35 20.88
C GLY A 380 24.06 -3.03 20.21
N PHE A 381 23.63 -2.74 18.96
CA PHE A 381 24.07 -1.57 18.18
C PHE A 381 24.03 -0.26 18.98
N ASN A 382 23.02 -0.05 19.83
CA ASN A 382 22.94 1.06 20.80
C ASN A 382 22.46 0.58 22.18
N GLY A 383 23.06 -0.50 22.66
CA GLY A 383 22.65 -1.15 23.90
C GLY A 383 21.51 -2.17 23.69
N PRO A 384 20.77 -2.53 24.74
CA PRO A 384 19.84 -3.67 24.71
C PRO A 384 18.59 -3.43 23.85
N SER A 385 18.31 -2.17 23.47
CA SER A 385 17.11 -1.79 22.75
C SER A 385 17.30 -0.54 21.91
N LEU A 386 16.51 -0.39 20.85
CA LEU A 386 16.51 0.75 19.94
C LEU A 386 15.25 1.60 20.12
N ARG A 387 15.42 2.89 20.37
CA ARG A 387 14.30 3.84 20.39
C ARG A 387 13.91 4.19 18.96
N LEU A 388 12.66 3.88 18.61
CA LEU A 388 12.12 4.07 17.28
C LEU A 388 10.75 4.75 17.35
N LYS A 389 10.16 4.94 16.18
CA LYS A 389 8.74 5.21 16.05
C LYS A 389 8.06 4.09 15.30
N CYS A 390 6.92 3.63 15.78
CA CYS A 390 6.13 2.59 15.14
C CYS A 390 4.76 3.11 14.68
N ARG A 391 4.17 2.36 13.74
CA ARG A 391 2.80 2.53 13.27
C ARG A 391 2.23 1.15 13.04
N ILE A 392 1.18 0.79 13.78
CA ILE A 392 0.55 -0.55 13.68
C ILE A 392 -0.63 -0.57 12.70
N ARG A 393 -1.15 0.61 12.30
CA ARG A 393 -2.22 0.74 11.30
C ARG A 393 -1.99 1.94 10.39
N HIS A 394 -2.36 1.82 9.12
CA HIS A 394 -2.29 2.91 8.15
C HIS A 394 -3.06 4.17 8.65
N LEU A 395 -2.46 5.35 8.47
CA LEU A 395 -2.90 6.66 8.98
C LEU A 395 -2.85 6.87 10.50
N GLN A 396 -2.47 5.87 11.29
CA GLN A 396 -2.21 6.10 12.72
C GLN A 396 -1.00 7.04 12.86
N PRO A 397 -1.04 8.03 13.76
CA PRO A 397 0.15 8.81 14.11
C PRO A 397 1.29 7.88 14.53
N LEU A 398 2.53 8.27 14.19
CA LEU A 398 3.70 7.56 14.68
C LEU A 398 3.76 7.65 16.22
N GLN A 399 4.00 6.53 16.87
CA GLN A 399 4.14 6.43 18.32
C GLN A 399 5.59 6.11 18.66
N ASP A 400 6.11 6.73 19.71
CA ASP A 400 7.44 6.39 20.22
C ASP A 400 7.38 4.97 20.81
N CYS A 401 8.39 4.15 20.49
CA CYS A 401 8.47 2.77 20.93
C CYS A 401 9.93 2.34 21.15
N THR A 402 10.11 1.17 21.74
CA THR A 402 11.42 0.59 22.03
C THR A 402 11.48 -0.81 21.43
N LEU A 403 12.28 -0.99 20.38
CA LEU A 403 12.51 -2.29 19.78
C LEU A 403 13.62 -3.02 20.55
N ALA A 404 13.32 -4.20 21.08
CA ALA A 404 14.30 -5.04 21.77
C ALA A 404 14.30 -6.45 21.16
N TYR A 405 15.41 -7.16 21.36
CA TYR A 405 15.51 -8.58 20.98
C TYR A 405 14.73 -9.43 21.98
N ASP A 406 14.00 -10.42 21.47
CA ASP A 406 13.28 -11.41 22.28
C ASP A 406 13.71 -12.82 21.87
N ASP A 407 14.06 -13.66 22.84
CA ASP A 407 14.62 -15.00 22.57
C ASP A 407 13.59 -15.98 21.98
N ALA A 408 12.29 -15.73 22.16
CA ALA A 408 11.23 -16.61 21.69
C ALA A 408 10.71 -16.22 20.30
N VAL A 409 10.67 -14.92 19.99
CA VAL A 409 10.00 -14.39 18.78
C VAL A 409 10.88 -13.46 17.94
N ASP A 410 12.18 -13.41 18.22
CA ASP A 410 13.19 -12.49 17.67
C ASP A 410 13.08 -11.04 18.12
N TRP A 411 11.88 -10.42 18.06
CA TRP A 411 11.74 -8.99 18.37
C TRP A 411 10.46 -8.67 19.17
N CYS A 412 10.56 -7.69 20.05
CA CYS A 412 9.43 -7.06 20.72
C CYS A 412 9.50 -5.52 20.62
N VAL A 413 8.34 -4.86 20.59
CA VAL A 413 8.19 -3.39 20.45
C VAL A 413 7.27 -2.82 21.52
#